data_AF-A0AAD9Q6M3-F1
#
_entry.id   AF-A0AAD9Q6M3-F1
#
_cell.length_a   1.000
_cell.length_b   1.000
_cell.length_c   1.000
_cell.angle_alpha   90.00
_cell.angle_beta   90.00
_cell.angle_gamma   90.00
#
_symmetry.space_group_name_H-M   'P 1'
#
loop_
_entity.id
_entity.type
_entity.pdbx_description
1 polymer ?
#
loop_
_entity_poly.entity_id
_entity_poly.type
_entity_poly.pdbx_seq_one_letter_code
_entity_poly.pdbx_strand_id
1 'polypeptide(L)'
;MDEEIELEKIKFQARAKLEKSAKTSLEDSENSSSVRAKLTKLEISKFQGTYLDWTRFWNQFETAIDKAKFTQVAKFSYLKELLVPSVRASFLPSFHNRRV
;
A
#
# COMPACT_ATOMS: atom_id res chain seq x y z
N MET A 1 -9.48 -53.82 -3.95
CA MET A 1 -9.27 -53.43 -2.54
C MET A 1 -8.03 -52.56 -2.41
N ASP A 2 -6.87 -52.97 -2.95
CA ASP A 2 -5.61 -52.22 -2.77
C ASP A 2 -5.51 -50.91 -3.57
N GLU A 3 -6.08 -50.86 -4.79
CA GLU A 3 -6.01 -49.65 -5.64
C GLU A 3 -6.86 -48.49 -5.11
N GLU A 4 -7.96 -48.79 -4.44
CA GLU A 4 -8.85 -47.78 -3.84
C GLU A 4 -8.20 -47.13 -2.61
N ILE A 5 -7.46 -47.91 -1.83
CA ILE A 5 -6.67 -47.42 -0.68
C ILE A 5 -5.55 -46.47 -1.16
N GLU A 6 -4.91 -46.78 -2.27
CA GLU A 6 -3.83 -45.95 -2.84
C GLU A 6 -4.37 -44.60 -3.34
N LEU A 7 -5.54 -44.60 -4.01
CA LEU A 7 -6.20 -43.39 -4.49
C LEU A 7 -6.65 -42.48 -3.34
N GLU A 8 -7.18 -43.05 -2.26
CA GLU A 8 -7.57 -42.33 -1.05
C GLU A 8 -6.36 -41.63 -0.41
N LYS A 9 -5.22 -42.33 -0.37
CA LYS A 9 -3.95 -41.83 0.19
C LYS A 9 -3.36 -40.70 -0.65
N ILE A 10 -3.43 -40.78 -1.98
CA ILE A 10 -2.98 -39.74 -2.91
C ILE A 10 -3.85 -38.47 -2.75
N LYS A 11 -5.18 -38.63 -2.68
CA LYS A 11 -6.12 -37.51 -2.53
C LYS A 11 -5.94 -36.78 -1.19
N PHE A 12 -5.68 -37.53 -0.12
CA PHE A 12 -5.40 -36.96 1.20
C PHE A 12 -4.09 -36.18 1.23
N GLN A 13 -3.02 -36.71 0.62
CA GLN A 13 -1.73 -36.01 0.52
C GLN A 13 -1.80 -34.75 -0.36
N ALA A 14 -2.59 -34.76 -1.44
CA ALA A 14 -2.77 -33.59 -2.30
C ALA A 14 -3.46 -32.42 -1.57
N ARG A 15 -4.48 -32.72 -0.73
CA ARG A 15 -5.17 -31.72 0.08
C ARG A 15 -4.27 -31.13 1.17
N ALA A 16 -3.46 -31.97 1.84
CA ALA A 16 -2.51 -31.51 2.87
C ALA A 16 -1.41 -30.60 2.28
N LYS A 17 -0.98 -30.83 1.03
CA LYS A 17 0.00 -29.97 0.33
C LYS A 17 -0.60 -28.63 -0.10
N LEU A 18 -1.86 -28.60 -0.56
CA LEU A 18 -2.56 -27.36 -0.91
C LEU A 18 -2.76 -26.43 0.30
N GLU A 19 -3.13 -26.97 1.46
CA GLU A 19 -3.31 -26.15 2.67
C GLU A 19 -1.98 -25.62 3.24
N LYS A 20 -0.88 -26.40 3.15
CA LYS A 20 0.46 -25.92 3.53
C LYS A 20 1.00 -24.82 2.61
N SER A 21 0.58 -24.78 1.33
CA SER A 21 0.96 -23.70 0.41
C SER A 21 0.09 -22.43 0.53
N ALA A 22 -1.10 -22.53 1.15
CA ALA A 22 -1.98 -21.38 1.36
C ALA A 22 -1.70 -20.62 2.68
N LYS A 23 -0.98 -21.25 3.64
CA LYS A 23 -0.68 -20.65 4.96
C LYS A 23 0.74 -20.10 5.11
N THR A 24 1.57 -20.12 4.07
CA THR A 24 2.89 -19.44 4.07
C THR A 24 2.88 -18.08 3.36
N SER A 25 1.70 -17.49 3.13
CA SER A 25 1.58 -16.14 2.54
C SER A 25 1.04 -15.07 3.51
N LEU A 26 0.92 -15.36 4.82
CA LEU A 26 0.32 -14.41 5.77
C LEU A 26 1.11 -14.16 7.06
N GLU A 27 2.36 -14.61 7.16
CA GLU A 27 3.23 -14.29 8.30
C GLU A 27 4.66 -14.05 7.83
N ASP A 28 4.89 -12.88 7.23
CA ASP A 28 6.18 -12.18 7.31
C ASP A 28 5.88 -10.71 7.64
N SER A 29 5.23 -10.55 8.78
CA SER A 29 5.30 -9.33 9.57
C SER A 29 6.64 -9.35 10.30
N GLU A 30 7.74 -9.02 9.61
CA GLU A 30 8.98 -8.51 10.20
C GLU A 30 10.07 -8.34 9.11
N ASN A 31 9.88 -7.37 8.20
CA ASN A 31 11.05 -6.65 7.70
C ASN A 31 10.72 -5.21 7.32
N SER A 32 10.41 -4.43 8.35
CA SER A 32 10.38 -2.96 8.35
C SER A 32 11.76 -2.32 8.08
N SER A 33 12.65 -2.97 7.32
CA SER A 33 14.05 -2.53 7.19
C SER A 33 14.65 -2.47 5.79
N SER A 34 14.02 -3.01 4.72
CA SER A 34 14.74 -3.16 3.43
C SER A 34 14.27 -2.32 2.24
N VAL A 35 13.14 -1.62 2.27
CA VAL A 35 12.74 -0.74 1.14
C VAL A 35 12.43 0.69 1.62
N ARG A 36 13.33 1.18 2.49
CA ARG A 36 13.98 2.47 2.27
C ARG A 36 14.78 2.42 0.94
N ALA A 37 14.18 1.95 -0.14
CA ALA A 37 14.66 2.25 -1.47
C ALA A 37 14.43 3.74 -1.57
N LYS A 38 15.53 4.48 -1.39
CA LYS A 38 15.68 5.87 -1.80
C LYS A 38 14.77 6.06 -3.00
N LEU A 39 13.60 6.68 -2.79
CA LEU A 39 12.74 7.10 -3.89
C LEU A 39 13.68 7.81 -4.83
N THR A 40 14.01 7.20 -5.97
CA THR A 40 14.86 7.78 -7.01
C THR A 40 14.23 9.12 -7.27
N LYS A 41 14.87 10.19 -6.75
CA LYS A 41 14.31 11.53 -6.49
C LYS A 41 13.20 11.88 -7.48
N LEU A 42 11.99 11.37 -7.25
CA LEU A 42 10.84 11.70 -8.07
C LEU A 42 10.40 13.00 -7.46
N GLU A 43 10.90 14.08 -8.04
CA GLU A 43 10.61 15.46 -7.66
C GLU A 43 9.13 15.75 -7.95
N ILE A 44 8.23 15.11 -7.19
CA ILE A 44 6.84 15.52 -7.16
C ILE A 44 6.86 16.93 -6.61
N SER A 45 6.55 17.89 -7.49
CA SER A 45 6.53 19.30 -7.12
C SER A 45 5.41 19.51 -6.11
N LYS A 46 5.66 20.31 -5.06
CA LYS A 46 4.62 20.65 -4.09
C LYS A 46 3.45 21.32 -4.80
N PHE A 47 2.23 20.90 -4.46
CA PHE A 47 1.02 21.47 -5.03
C PHE A 47 0.69 22.79 -4.34
N GLN A 48 0.70 23.89 -5.11
CA GLN A 48 0.48 25.26 -4.61
C GLN A 48 -1.01 25.64 -4.51
N GLY A 49 -1.92 24.78 -4.97
CA GLY A 49 -3.37 25.03 -4.88
C GLY A 49 -4.02 25.57 -6.15
N THR A 50 -3.26 25.76 -7.24
CA THR A 50 -3.81 26.19 -8.53
C THR A 50 -4.51 25.03 -9.24
N TYR A 51 -5.72 25.25 -9.77
CA TYR A 51 -6.46 24.20 -10.49
C TYR A 51 -5.69 23.61 -11.67
N LEU A 52 -4.98 24.45 -12.45
CA LEU A 52 -4.15 24.02 -13.58
C LEU A 52 -3.02 23.07 -13.17
N ASP A 53 -2.48 23.25 -11.96
CA ASP A 53 -1.41 22.40 -11.43
C ASP A 53 -1.94 21.10 -10.84
N TRP A 54 -3.25 20.97 -10.57
CA TRP A 54 -3.85 19.79 -9.95
C TRP A 54 -3.72 18.57 -10.86
N THR A 55 -4.03 18.72 -12.15
CA THR A 55 -3.92 17.62 -13.13
C THR A 55 -2.49 17.12 -13.25
N ARG A 56 -1.53 18.05 -13.37
CA ARG A 56 -0.09 17.70 -13.42
C ARG A 56 0.35 17.01 -12.13
N PHE A 57 -0.03 17.56 -10.98
CA PHE A 57 0.28 17.02 -9.65
C PHE A 57 -0.28 15.60 -9.46
N TRP A 58 -1.56 15.40 -9.77
CA TRP A 58 -2.23 14.11 -9.58
C TRP A 58 -1.61 13.03 -10.46
N ASN A 59 -1.28 13.34 -11.72
CA ASN A 59 -0.58 12.40 -12.62
C ASN A 59 0.80 11.99 -12.06
N GLN A 60 1.54 12.93 -11.47
CA GLN A 60 2.83 12.64 -10.82
C GLN A 60 2.63 11.80 -9.55
N PHE A 61 1.61 12.10 -8.76
CA PHE A 61 1.30 11.36 -7.54
C PHE A 61 0.85 9.93 -7.86
N GLU A 62 -0.02 9.74 -8.84
CA GLU A 62 -0.53 8.42 -9.23
C GLU A 62 0.61 7.52 -9.71
N THR A 63 1.48 8.05 -10.59
CA THR A 63 2.61 7.31 -11.14
C THR A 63 3.67 6.94 -10.10
N ALA A 64 3.97 7.84 -9.17
CA ALA A 64 5.03 7.66 -8.19
C ALA A 64 4.57 6.96 -6.89
N ILE A 65 3.35 7.23 -6.43
CA ILE A 65 2.86 6.84 -5.09
C ILE A 65 1.69 5.87 -5.20
N ASP A 66 0.72 6.11 -6.09
CA ASP A 66 -0.48 5.27 -6.13
C ASP A 66 -0.22 3.88 -6.76
N LYS A 67 0.60 3.82 -7.81
CA LYS A 67 1.05 2.57 -8.43
C LYS A 67 2.06 1.79 -7.58
N ALA A 68 2.67 2.45 -6.58
CA ALA A 68 3.57 1.80 -5.65
C ALA A 68 2.79 1.01 -4.58
N LYS A 69 3.41 -0.07 -4.06
CA LYS A 69 2.84 -0.94 -3.03
C LYS A 69 2.91 -0.31 -1.62
N PHE A 70 2.47 0.94 -1.49
CA PHE A 70 2.33 1.63 -0.20
C PHE A 70 0.98 1.31 0.44
N THR A 71 0.93 1.29 1.78
CA THR A 71 -0.34 1.23 2.51
C THR A 71 -1.15 2.49 2.27
N GLN A 72 -2.48 2.42 2.39
CA GLN A 72 -3.36 3.58 2.22
C GLN A 72 -2.97 4.75 3.14
N VAL A 73 -2.53 4.43 4.36
CA VAL A 73 -2.06 5.41 5.37
C VAL A 73 -0.74 6.05 4.92
N ALA A 74 0.19 5.28 4.37
CA ALA A 74 1.44 5.81 3.83
C ALA A 74 1.18 6.72 2.61
N LYS A 75 0.33 6.30 1.67
CA LYS A 75 -0.08 7.13 0.51
C LYS A 75 -0.66 8.47 0.96
N PHE A 76 -1.54 8.45 1.97
CA PHE A 76 -2.14 9.66 2.52
C PHE A 76 -1.11 10.56 3.22
N SER A 77 -0.13 9.98 3.90
CA SER A 77 0.95 10.73 4.56
C SER A 77 1.81 11.48 3.51
N TYR A 78 2.20 10.80 2.42
CA TYR A 78 2.90 11.44 1.31
C TYR A 78 2.07 12.55 0.66
N LEU A 79 0.78 12.32 0.43
CA LEU A 79 -0.11 13.36 -0.10
C LEU A 79 -0.06 14.61 0.78
N LYS A 80 -0.18 14.47 2.10
CA LYS A 80 -0.14 15.61 3.05
C LYS A 80 1.17 16.39 3.02
N GLU A 81 2.30 15.72 2.83
CA GLU A 81 3.63 16.37 2.76
C GLU A 81 3.83 17.14 1.45
N LEU A 82 3.21 16.68 0.38
CA LEU A 82 3.27 17.31 -0.94
C LEU A 82 2.32 18.51 -1.10
N LEU A 83 1.38 18.69 -0.17
CA LEU A 83 0.51 19.87 -0.10
C LEU A 83 1.20 21.02 0.66
N VAL A 84 1.09 22.23 0.15
CA VAL A 84 1.48 23.46 0.87
C VAL A 84 0.56 23.67 2.08
N PRO A 85 1.02 24.26 3.21
CA PRO A 85 0.21 24.38 4.42
C PRO A 85 -1.17 25.04 4.23
N SER A 86 -1.27 26.04 3.36
CA SER A 86 -2.54 26.72 3.02
C SER A 86 -3.54 25.77 2.36
N VAL A 87 -3.08 24.99 1.40
CA VAL A 87 -3.89 23.98 0.70
C VAL A 87 -4.22 22.82 1.65
N ARG A 88 -3.27 22.37 2.45
CA ARG A 88 -3.53 21.30 3.42
C ARG A 88 -4.61 21.69 4.43
N ALA A 89 -4.70 22.95 4.82
CA ALA A 89 -5.74 23.47 5.71
C ALA A 89 -7.12 23.52 5.04
N SER A 90 -7.21 23.66 3.71
CA SER A 90 -8.50 23.60 3.00
C SER A 90 -8.96 22.16 2.75
N PHE A 91 -8.03 21.21 2.57
CA PHE A 91 -8.33 19.80 2.33
C PHE A 91 -8.54 18.98 3.61
N LEU A 92 -7.88 19.34 4.71
CA LEU A 92 -8.04 18.65 5.98
C LEU A 92 -8.89 19.50 6.91
N PRO A 93 -10.01 18.97 7.44
CA PRO A 93 -10.70 19.62 8.53
C PRO A 93 -9.69 19.90 9.64
N SER A 94 -9.52 21.17 9.97
CA SER A 94 -8.71 21.61 11.09
C SER A 94 -9.17 20.85 12.33
N PHE A 95 -8.43 19.83 12.78
CA PHE A 95 -8.74 19.09 14.01
C PHE A 95 -8.55 19.94 15.29
N HIS A 96 -8.46 21.26 15.15
CA HIS A 96 -8.17 22.20 16.23
C HIS A 96 -9.37 22.55 17.12
N ASN A 97 -10.51 21.87 17.02
CA ASN A 97 -11.62 22.15 17.94
C ASN A 97 -12.44 20.92 18.34
N ARG A 98 -11.79 19.98 19.05
CA ARG A 98 -12.46 19.06 19.98
C ARG A 98 -11.58 18.85 21.20
N ARG A 99 -11.47 19.89 22.02
CA ARG A 99 -11.35 19.68 23.46
C ARG A 99 -12.74 19.97 24.03
N VAL A 100 -13.30 18.91 24.58
CA VAL A 100 -14.48 18.89 25.47
C VAL A 100 -14.38 19.96 26.55
#